data_AF-T0ZR87-F1
#
_entry.id   AF-T0ZR87-F1
#
_cell.length_a   1.000
_cell.length_b   1.000
_cell.length_c   1.000
_cell.angle_alpha   90.00
_cell.angle_beta   90.00
_cell.angle_gamma   90.00
#
_symmetry.space_group_name_H-M   'P 1'
#
loop_
_entity.id
_entity.type
_entity.pdbx_description
1 polymer ?
#
loop_
_entity_poly.entity_id
_entity_poly.type
_entity_poly.pdbx_seq_one_letter_code
_entity_poly.pdbx_strand_id
1 'polypeptide(L)'
;GSLSRELWDFLIPFTLLVILITGFGLQSLRIYATHDPWGAYSFVGYALSLFYGAVHLPIPAALIIHRSLWWFHLAIAFSFMGAIPYTKLFHLFTAPAAIYLSDLDPNNPIDRPDLENAERLGVNFLSDLTVKDLVDLDACTECGRCEDACPAHASGKPLSPKR
;
A
#
# COMPACT_ATOMS: atom_id res chain seq x y z
N GLY A 1 -11.49 5.02 -14.36
CA GLY A 1 -11.15 6.31 -15.01
C GLY A 1 -9.90 6.88 -14.36
N SER A 2 -9.14 7.76 -15.01
CA SER A 2 -7.95 8.40 -14.40
C SER A 2 -8.28 9.07 -13.06
N LEU A 3 -9.45 9.70 -12.96
CA LEU A 3 -9.94 10.38 -11.75
C LEU A 3 -10.10 9.46 -10.52
N SER A 4 -10.53 8.21 -10.72
CA SER A 4 -10.63 7.25 -9.61
C SER A 4 -9.25 6.81 -9.12
N ARG A 5 -8.25 6.74 -10.01
CA ARG A 5 -6.88 6.34 -9.65
C ARG A 5 -6.18 7.42 -8.82
N GLU A 6 -6.28 8.68 -9.23
CA GLU A 6 -5.70 9.82 -8.49
C GLU A 6 -6.30 9.97 -7.08
N LEU A 7 -7.59 9.68 -6.92
CA LEU A 7 -8.24 9.71 -5.60
C LEU A 7 -7.62 8.69 -4.63
N TRP A 8 -7.37 7.45 -5.09
CA TRP A 8 -6.76 6.41 -4.26
C TRP A 8 -5.31 6.74 -3.89
N ASP A 9 -4.58 7.39 -4.78
CA ASP A 9 -3.19 7.82 -4.55
C ASP A 9 -3.08 8.83 -3.40
N PHE A 10 -4.12 9.64 -3.17
CA PHE A 10 -4.20 10.55 -2.02
C PHE A 10 -4.85 9.90 -0.79
N LEU A 11 -5.94 9.16 -1.00
CA LEU A 11 -6.76 8.62 0.09
C LEU A 11 -6.02 7.58 0.92
N ILE A 12 -5.24 6.69 0.29
CA ILE A 12 -4.51 5.64 1.00
C ILE A 12 -3.46 6.22 1.97
N PRO A 13 -2.52 7.09 1.54
CA PRO A 13 -1.57 7.72 2.46
C PRO A 13 -2.25 8.55 3.53
N PHE A 14 -3.32 9.26 3.19
CA PHE A 14 -4.09 10.03 4.16
C PHE A 14 -4.71 9.14 5.24
N THR A 15 -5.34 8.02 4.87
CA THR A 15 -5.88 7.06 5.84
C THR A 15 -4.78 6.46 6.71
N LEU A 16 -3.62 6.11 6.14
CA LEU A 16 -2.46 5.64 6.90
C LEU A 16 -1.99 6.69 7.93
N LEU A 17 -1.92 7.95 7.53
CA LEU A 17 -1.57 9.05 8.43
C LEU A 17 -2.58 9.19 9.58
N VAL A 18 -3.88 9.09 9.30
CA VAL A 18 -4.93 9.12 10.33
C VAL A 18 -4.80 7.93 11.29
N ILE A 19 -4.56 6.72 10.78
CA ILE A 19 -4.31 5.53 11.61
C ILE A 19 -3.08 5.75 12.49
N LEU A 20 -1.98 6.28 11.94
CA LEU A 20 -0.76 6.56 12.69
C LEU A 20 -0.99 7.56 13.83
N ILE A 21 -1.64 8.70 13.54
CA ILE A 21 -1.93 9.75 14.52
C ILE A 21 -2.83 9.22 15.63
N THR A 22 -3.90 8.52 15.27
CA THR A 22 -4.84 7.96 16.25
C THR A 22 -4.20 6.86 17.09
N GLY A 23 -3.29 6.06 16.52
CA GLY A 23 -2.50 5.06 17.24
C GLY A 23 -1.57 5.68 18.28
N PHE A 24 -0.82 6.73 17.92
CA PHE A 24 0.00 7.47 18.89
C PHE A 24 -0.85 8.16 19.96
N GLY A 25 -2.02 8.70 19.59
CA GLY A 25 -2.98 9.28 20.55
C GLY A 25 -3.51 8.27 21.56
N LEU A 26 -3.78 7.03 21.13
CA LEU A 26 -4.16 5.95 22.05
C LEU A 26 -3.01 5.60 23.01
N GLN A 27 -1.82 5.43 22.46
CA GLN A 27 -0.64 5.08 23.23
C GLN A 27 -0.31 6.16 24.28
N SER A 28 -0.38 7.44 23.92
CA SER A 28 -0.09 8.55 24.82
C SER A 28 -1.11 8.70 25.94
N LEU A 29 -2.41 8.55 25.65
CA LEU A 29 -3.48 8.58 26.64
C LEU A 29 -3.36 7.41 27.63
N ARG A 30 -2.97 6.23 27.14
CA ARG A 30 -2.69 5.07 28.00
C ARG A 30 -1.51 5.35 28.92
N ILE A 31 -0.37 5.80 28.38
CA ILE A 31 0.84 6.14 29.19
C ILE A 31 0.49 7.18 30.26
N TYR A 32 -0.26 8.22 29.88
CA TYR A 32 -0.71 9.29 30.77
C TYR A 32 -1.56 8.75 31.94
N ALA A 33 -2.55 7.91 31.65
CA ALA A 33 -3.49 7.42 32.65
C ALA A 33 -2.93 6.31 33.56
N THR A 34 -1.99 5.50 33.06
CA THR A 34 -1.46 4.35 33.81
C THR A 34 -0.09 4.60 34.44
N HIS A 35 0.54 5.75 34.21
CA HIS A 35 1.92 6.03 34.61
C HIS A 35 2.89 4.90 34.23
N ASP A 36 2.85 4.49 32.95
CA ASP A 36 3.61 3.36 32.45
C ASP A 36 5.13 3.55 32.68
N PRO A 37 5.81 2.66 33.43
CA PRO A 37 7.24 2.77 33.71
C PRO A 37 8.12 2.67 32.46
N TRP A 38 7.62 2.05 31.38
CA TRP A 38 8.32 1.93 30.10
C TRP A 38 7.90 3.00 29.09
N GLY A 39 7.06 3.96 29.50
CA GLY A 39 6.53 4.99 28.62
C GLY A 39 7.60 5.75 27.84
N ALA A 40 8.77 5.99 28.45
CA ALA A 40 9.88 6.73 27.86
C ALA A 40 10.44 6.12 26.57
N TYR A 41 10.27 4.80 26.33
CA TYR A 41 10.69 4.15 25.09
C TYR A 41 9.74 4.41 23.91
N SER A 42 8.51 4.87 24.18
CA SER A 42 7.65 5.44 23.14
C SER A 42 7.83 6.94 23.09
N PHE A 43 8.81 7.42 22.31
CA PHE A 43 9.18 8.84 22.27
C PHE A 43 7.97 9.76 21.97
N VAL A 44 7.19 9.44 20.93
CA VAL A 44 6.03 10.25 20.52
C VAL A 44 4.90 10.12 21.55
N GLY A 45 4.61 8.90 22.00
CA GLY A 45 3.56 8.66 23.00
C GLY A 45 3.86 9.34 24.33
N TYR A 46 5.12 9.29 24.77
CA TYR A 46 5.59 9.90 26.00
C TYR A 46 5.54 11.42 25.92
N ALA A 47 6.04 12.03 24.84
CA ALA A 47 5.97 13.48 24.65
C ALA A 47 4.53 14.01 24.73
N LEU A 48 3.58 13.32 24.08
CA LEU A 48 2.15 13.65 24.17
C LEU A 48 1.57 13.40 25.57
N SER A 49 2.02 12.37 26.29
CA SER A 49 1.60 12.12 27.68
C SER A 49 2.03 13.24 28.62
N LEU A 50 3.25 13.78 28.43
CA LEU A 50 3.74 14.93 29.19
C LEU A 50 2.91 16.18 28.90
N PHE A 51 2.51 16.38 27.65
CA PHE A 51 1.60 17.46 27.27
C PHE A 51 0.25 17.37 28.01
N TYR A 52 -0.36 16.18 28.08
CA TYR A 52 -1.60 15.97 28.84
C TYR A 52 -1.43 16.25 30.35
N GLY A 53 -0.26 15.94 30.90
CA GLY A 53 0.12 16.33 32.26
C GLY A 53 0.23 17.85 32.42
N ALA A 54 0.89 18.53 31.49
CA ALA A 54 1.07 19.99 31.53
C ALA A 54 -0.26 20.76 31.46
N VAL A 55 -1.22 20.27 30.68
CA VAL A 55 -2.57 20.86 30.59
C VAL A 55 -3.54 20.35 31.67
N HIS A 56 -3.06 19.50 32.59
CA HIS A 56 -3.84 18.96 33.72
C HIS A 56 -5.13 18.27 33.26
N LEU A 57 -5.05 17.43 32.20
CA LEU A 57 -6.19 16.72 31.66
C LEU A 57 -6.81 15.77 32.72
N PRO A 58 -8.07 15.95 33.14
CA PRO A 58 -8.66 15.07 34.16
C PRO A 58 -8.67 13.60 33.70
N ILE A 59 -8.28 12.68 34.58
CA ILE A 59 -8.24 11.24 34.27
C ILE A 59 -9.58 10.71 33.73
N PRO A 60 -10.76 11.07 34.29
CA PRO A 60 -12.04 10.63 33.72
C PRO A 60 -12.25 11.10 32.27
N ALA A 61 -11.79 12.31 31.92
CA ALA A 61 -11.86 12.81 30.55
C ALA A 61 -10.90 12.04 29.64
N ALA A 62 -9.66 11.79 30.08
CA ALA A 62 -8.68 11.00 29.33
C ALA A 62 -9.20 9.59 28.99
N LEU A 63 -9.90 8.93 29.93
CA LEU A 63 -10.52 7.62 29.71
C LEU A 63 -11.64 7.65 28.65
N ILE A 64 -12.47 8.69 28.66
CA ILE A 64 -13.53 8.87 27.64
C ILE A 64 -12.91 9.09 26.27
N ILE A 65 -11.92 9.99 26.16
CA ILE A 65 -11.21 10.28 24.92
C ILE A 65 -10.54 9.00 24.39
N HIS A 66 -9.83 8.27 25.26
CA HIS A 66 -9.18 7.02 24.89
C HIS A 66 -10.19 6.00 24.36
N ARG A 67 -11.31 5.76 25.05
CA ARG A 67 -12.33 4.80 24.62
C ARG A 67 -12.96 5.17 23.27
N SER A 68 -13.28 6.44 23.05
CA SER A 68 -13.82 6.92 21.78
C SER A 68 -12.80 6.78 20.65
N LEU A 69 -11.56 7.20 20.90
CA LEU A 69 -10.46 7.08 19.94
C LEU A 69 -10.15 5.61 19.62
N TRP A 70 -10.34 4.71 20.59
CA TRP A 70 -10.05 3.28 20.43
C TRP A 70 -11.01 2.65 19.44
N TRP A 71 -12.32 2.88 19.61
CA TRP A 71 -13.33 2.41 18.65
C TRP A 71 -13.14 3.03 17.27
N PHE A 72 -12.82 4.32 17.20
CA PHE A 72 -12.53 5.00 15.93
C PHE A 72 -11.33 4.36 15.22
N HIS A 73 -10.19 4.23 15.92
CA HIS A 73 -8.97 3.63 15.40
C HIS A 73 -9.20 2.19 14.93
N LEU A 74 -9.92 1.39 15.73
CA LEU A 74 -10.29 0.02 15.36
C LEU A 74 -11.11 0.02 14.07
N ALA A 75 -12.17 0.82 13.99
CA ALA A 75 -13.02 0.85 12.80
C ALA A 75 -12.24 1.22 11.53
N ILE A 76 -11.39 2.26 11.59
CA ILE A 76 -10.60 2.68 10.42
C ILE A 76 -9.50 1.68 10.06
N ALA A 77 -8.83 1.06 11.04
CA ALA A 77 -7.77 0.10 10.80
C ALA A 77 -8.31 -1.19 10.17
N PHE A 78 -9.43 -1.72 10.67
CA PHE A 78 -10.08 -2.90 10.10
C PHE A 78 -10.65 -2.63 8.71
N SER A 79 -11.23 -1.44 8.48
CA SER A 79 -11.68 -1.03 7.15
C SER A 79 -10.51 -0.93 6.16
N PHE A 80 -9.39 -0.34 6.59
CA PHE A 80 -8.18 -0.24 5.78
C PHE A 80 -7.60 -1.63 5.45
N MET A 81 -7.52 -2.53 6.43
CA MET A 81 -7.08 -3.91 6.20
C MET A 81 -7.96 -4.65 5.18
N GLY A 82 -9.28 -4.50 5.28
CA GLY A 82 -10.23 -5.07 4.31
C GLY A 82 -10.10 -4.48 2.90
N ALA A 83 -9.60 -3.25 2.76
CA ALA A 83 -9.38 -2.59 1.48
C ALA A 83 -8.07 -3.01 0.79
N ILE A 84 -7.09 -3.58 1.51
CA ILE A 84 -5.78 -3.96 0.97
C ILE A 84 -5.86 -4.77 -0.34
N PRO A 85 -6.63 -5.88 -0.44
CA PRO A 85 -6.67 -6.70 -1.66
C PRO A 85 -7.34 -6.02 -2.87
N TYR A 86 -8.04 -4.90 -2.65
CA TYR A 86 -8.77 -4.16 -3.69
C TYR A 86 -8.07 -2.86 -4.10
N THR A 87 -6.89 -2.60 -3.56
CA THR A 87 -6.13 -1.37 -3.82
C THR A 87 -4.74 -1.68 -4.31
N LYS A 88 -4.02 -0.62 -4.73
CA LYS A 88 -2.61 -0.71 -5.12
C LYS A 88 -1.72 -1.33 -4.03
N LEU A 89 -2.15 -1.40 -2.77
CA LEU A 89 -1.39 -1.99 -1.67
C LEU A 89 -1.22 -3.51 -1.77
N PHE A 90 -1.99 -4.20 -2.61
CA PHE A 90 -1.82 -5.64 -2.81
C PHE A 90 -0.41 -6.01 -3.33
N HIS A 91 0.29 -5.06 -3.97
CA HIS A 91 1.71 -5.20 -4.35
C HIS A 91 2.62 -5.59 -3.17
N LEU A 92 2.23 -5.28 -1.93
CA LEU A 92 2.93 -5.72 -0.72
C LEU A 92 3.11 -7.24 -0.68
N PHE A 93 2.14 -8.00 -1.21
CA PHE A 93 2.16 -9.45 -1.25
C PHE A 93 2.63 -9.98 -2.60
N THR A 94 2.18 -9.37 -3.70
CA THR A 94 2.48 -9.86 -5.05
C THR A 94 3.87 -9.50 -5.54
N ALA A 95 4.49 -8.41 -5.08
CA ALA A 95 5.87 -8.09 -5.48
C ALA A 95 6.91 -9.10 -4.93
N PRO A 96 6.88 -9.52 -3.65
CA PRO A 96 7.74 -10.62 -3.18
C PRO A 96 7.46 -11.94 -3.92
N ALA A 97 6.19 -12.24 -4.23
CA ALA A 97 5.82 -13.44 -4.97
C ALA A 97 6.37 -13.40 -6.41
N ALA A 98 6.28 -12.25 -7.09
CA ALA A 98 6.84 -12.02 -8.42
C ALA A 98 8.35 -12.26 -8.42
N ILE A 99 9.07 -11.72 -7.43
CA ILE A 99 10.52 -11.92 -7.27
C ILE A 99 10.85 -13.40 -7.05
N TYR A 100 10.10 -14.09 -6.19
CA TYR A 100 10.32 -15.52 -5.94
C TYR A 100 10.12 -16.38 -7.19
N LEU A 101 9.16 -16.02 -8.05
CA LEU A 101 8.88 -16.72 -9.29
C LEU A 101 9.73 -16.22 -10.48
N SER A 102 10.63 -15.26 -10.26
CA SER A 102 11.44 -14.68 -11.33
C SER A 102 12.61 -15.59 -11.67
N ASP A 103 12.87 -15.73 -12.97
CA ASP A 103 14.11 -16.34 -13.43
C ASP A 103 15.24 -15.30 -13.31
N LEU A 104 16.29 -15.68 -12.60
CA LEU A 104 17.45 -14.83 -12.32
C LEU A 104 18.65 -15.19 -13.20
N ASP A 105 18.51 -16.16 -14.12
CA ASP A 105 19.58 -16.47 -15.08
C ASP A 105 19.70 -15.32 -16.11
N PRO A 106 20.81 -14.56 -16.11
CA PRO A 106 21.02 -13.49 -17.06
C PRO A 106 21.16 -13.98 -18.51
N ASN A 107 21.35 -15.28 -18.71
CA ASN A 107 21.47 -15.90 -20.02
C ASN A 107 20.19 -16.57 -20.50
N ASN A 108 19.09 -16.56 -19.73
CA ASN A 108 17.83 -17.11 -20.20
C ASN A 108 17.33 -16.26 -21.39
N PRO A 109 17.31 -16.80 -22.62
CA PRO A 109 16.82 -16.04 -23.75
C PRO A 109 15.33 -15.76 -23.57
N ILE A 110 14.94 -14.48 -23.66
CA ILE A 110 13.52 -14.12 -23.80
C ILE A 110 13.00 -14.87 -25.02
N ASP A 111 12.00 -15.74 -24.83
CA ASP A 111 11.41 -16.52 -25.91
C ASP A 111 10.88 -15.56 -26.97
N ARG A 112 11.46 -15.61 -28.18
CA ARG A 112 11.09 -14.72 -29.27
C ARG A 112 10.10 -15.48 -30.15
N PRO A 113 8.82 -15.10 -30.16
CA PRO A 113 7.86 -15.78 -31.01
C PRO A 113 8.27 -15.61 -32.48
N ASP A 114 8.14 -16.69 -33.26
CA ASP A 114 8.32 -16.66 -34.71
C ASP A 114 7.19 -15.86 -35.34
N LEU A 115 7.47 -14.59 -35.65
CA LEU A 115 6.48 -13.66 -36.16
C LEU A 115 5.99 -14.01 -37.58
N GLU A 116 6.72 -14.87 -38.31
CA GLU A 116 6.40 -15.20 -39.71
C GLU A 116 5.49 -16.44 -39.80
N ASN A 117 5.65 -17.41 -38.89
CA ASN A 117 4.88 -18.66 -38.91
C ASN A 117 3.88 -18.81 -37.77
N ALA A 118 3.85 -17.91 -36.78
CA ALA A 118 2.92 -18.01 -35.67
C ALA A 118 1.47 -17.77 -36.10
N GLU A 119 0.60 -18.76 -35.89
CA GLU A 119 -0.85 -18.62 -36.06
C GLU A 119 -1.47 -17.60 -35.09
N ARG A 120 -0.80 -17.35 -33.95
CA ARG A 120 -1.23 -16.42 -32.92
C ARG A 120 -0.04 -15.62 -32.40
N LEU A 121 -0.15 -14.29 -32.48
CA LEU A 121 0.84 -13.36 -31.97
C LEU A 121 0.39 -12.83 -30.61
N GLY A 122 1.24 -13.00 -29.60
CA GLY A 122 0.99 -12.52 -28.25
C GLY A 122 -0.15 -13.24 -27.50
N VAL A 123 -0.70 -12.55 -26.51
CA VAL A 123 -1.75 -13.05 -25.61
C VAL A 123 -3.09 -12.44 -26.03
N ASN A 124 -4.09 -13.27 -26.33
CA ASN A 124 -5.42 -12.80 -26.73
C ASN A 124 -6.43 -12.89 -25.59
N PHE A 125 -6.28 -13.90 -24.72
CA PHE A 125 -7.16 -14.14 -23.58
C PHE A 125 -6.36 -14.18 -22.28
N LEU A 126 -7.02 -13.85 -21.16
CA LEU A 126 -6.44 -13.98 -19.82
C LEU A 126 -5.96 -15.40 -19.50
N SER A 127 -6.59 -16.42 -20.09
CA SER A 127 -6.20 -17.82 -19.95
C SER A 127 -4.87 -18.16 -20.64
N ASP A 128 -4.39 -17.31 -21.54
CA ASP A 128 -3.12 -17.52 -22.24
C ASP A 128 -1.93 -17.02 -21.38
N LEU A 129 -2.20 -16.32 -20.28
CA LEU A 129 -1.18 -15.85 -19.34
C LEU A 129 -0.70 -16.98 -18.43
N THR A 130 0.61 -17.03 -18.20
CA THR A 130 1.18 -17.91 -17.18
C THR A 130 0.87 -17.37 -15.79
N VAL A 131 1.05 -18.22 -14.77
CA VAL A 131 0.95 -17.77 -13.37
C VAL A 131 1.95 -16.65 -13.08
N LYS A 132 3.14 -16.69 -13.69
CA LYS A 132 4.14 -15.62 -13.54
C LYS A 132 3.61 -14.30 -14.10
N ASP A 133 3.02 -14.31 -15.28
CA ASP A 133 2.48 -13.10 -15.91
C ASP A 133 1.34 -12.48 -15.08
N LEU A 134 0.46 -13.31 -14.52
CA LEU A 134 -0.62 -12.85 -13.64
C LEU A 134 -0.08 -12.20 -12.36
N VAL A 135 0.92 -12.82 -11.73
CA VAL A 135 1.53 -12.28 -10.50
C VAL A 135 2.29 -10.99 -10.79
N ASP A 136 2.97 -10.89 -11.94
CA ASP A 136 3.65 -9.65 -12.37
C ASP A 136 2.66 -8.51 -12.64
N LEU A 137 1.50 -8.83 -13.23
CA LEU A 137 0.42 -7.88 -13.44
C LEU A 137 -0.06 -7.30 -12.11
N ASP A 138 -0.30 -8.16 -11.11
CA ASP A 138 -0.76 -7.73 -9.78
C ASP A 138 0.35 -7.09 -8.93
N ALA A 139 1.63 -7.28 -9.28
CA ALA A 139 2.76 -6.62 -8.63
C ALA A 139 2.99 -5.18 -9.13
N CYS A 140 2.31 -4.78 -10.21
CA CYS A 140 2.47 -3.47 -10.82
C CYS A 140 2.05 -2.33 -9.88
N THR A 141 2.97 -1.37 -9.65
CA THR A 141 2.72 -0.17 -8.84
C THR A 141 2.30 1.06 -9.67
N GLU A 142 1.96 0.86 -10.95
CA GLU A 142 1.63 1.92 -11.92
C GLU A 142 2.74 3.00 -12.09
N CYS A 143 4.01 2.66 -11.84
CA CYS A 143 5.15 3.60 -11.86
C CYS A 143 5.50 4.22 -13.22
N GLY A 144 4.97 3.70 -14.33
CA GLY A 144 5.17 4.26 -15.68
C GLY A 144 6.39 3.78 -16.45
N ARG A 145 7.30 3.01 -15.82
CA ARG A 145 8.50 2.48 -16.48
C ARG A 145 8.21 1.66 -17.74
N CYS A 146 7.06 0.96 -17.79
CA CYS A 146 6.64 0.20 -18.96
C CYS A 146 6.29 1.10 -20.16
N GLU A 147 5.76 2.30 -19.93
CA GLU A 147 5.45 3.28 -20.97
C GLU A 147 6.73 3.97 -21.46
N ASP A 148 7.62 4.36 -20.54
CA ASP A 148 8.90 4.99 -20.87
C ASP A 148 9.81 4.11 -21.73
N ALA A 149 9.81 2.80 -21.46
CA ALA A 149 10.58 1.83 -22.21
C ALA A 149 9.89 1.35 -23.51
N CYS A 150 8.63 1.72 -23.75
CA CYS A 150 7.85 1.19 -24.85
C CYS A 150 8.28 1.81 -26.19
N PRO A 151 8.82 1.03 -27.15
CA PRO A 151 9.24 1.57 -28.45
C PRO A 151 8.06 2.09 -29.28
N ALA A 152 6.88 1.46 -29.14
CA ALA A 152 5.67 1.88 -29.84
C ALA A 152 5.23 3.28 -29.37
N HIS A 153 5.22 3.51 -28.06
CA HIS A 153 4.93 4.82 -27.48
C HIS A 153 5.98 5.86 -27.88
N ALA A 154 7.26 5.51 -27.80
CA ALA A 154 8.37 6.40 -28.20
C ALA A 154 8.31 6.82 -29.69
N SER A 155 7.76 5.95 -30.55
CA SER A 155 7.54 6.27 -31.97
C SER A 155 6.31 7.13 -32.26
N GLY A 156 5.60 7.61 -31.24
CA GLY A 156 4.40 8.44 -31.37
C GLY A 156 3.14 7.70 -31.82
N LYS A 157 3.16 6.36 -31.82
CA LYS A 157 1.96 5.55 -32.13
C LYS A 157 0.96 5.64 -30.97
N PRO A 158 -0.36 5.52 -31.21
CA PRO A 158 -1.39 5.59 -30.18
C PRO A 158 -1.45 4.34 -29.27
N LEU A 159 -0.34 3.63 -29.12
CA LEU A 159 -0.21 2.42 -28.32
C LEU A 159 0.56 2.78 -27.04
N SER A 160 -0.13 2.80 -25.91
CA SER A 160 0.48 3.00 -24.59
C SER A 160 0.12 1.81 -23.70
N PRO A 161 1.10 1.11 -23.10
CA PRO A 161 0.84 0.02 -22.16
C PRO A 161 0.05 0.42 -20.91
N LYS A 162 -0.09 1.73 -20.61
CA LYS A 162 -0.87 2.24 -19.47
C LYS A 162 -2.29 2.66 -19.84
N ARG A 163 -2.62 2.86 -21.12
CA ARG A 163 -3.88 3.49 -21.56
C ARG A 163 -4.80 2.55 -22.30
#